data_AF-A0A223HWU2-F1
#
_entry.id   AF-A0A223HWU2-F1
#
_cell.length_a   1.000
_cell.length_b   1.000
_cell.length_c   1.000
_cell.angle_alpha   90.00
_cell.angle_beta   90.00
_cell.angle_gamma   90.00
#
_symmetry.space_group_name_H-M   'P 1'
#
loop_
_entity.id
_entity.type
_entity.pdbx_description
1 polymer ?
#
loop_
_entity_poly.entity_id
_entity_poly.type
_entity_poly.pdbx_seq_one_letter_code
_entity_poly.pdbx_strand_id
1 'polypeptide(L)'
;MNKRVLPVLIAIILVCSVMPIEALASQTSGSMTVSYTYTFTPDYTINIPASISINDSEVITFTAEKMDIGSDKEVRIKIDGEATYENGGNFYLYKDKGTENESKIPCSILRSNPSGSIGWTKINGLSNEDVAWFRDGDTNVRGYGALKFIPNVPSGSPYGTYTGTVYFKIELIDKS
;
A
#
# COMPACT_ATOMS: atom_id res chain seq x y z
N MET A 1 18.26 -58.67 -5.53
CA MET A 1 18.82 -58.74 -6.91
C MET A 1 17.73 -58.27 -7.88
N ASN A 2 18.13 -57.53 -8.93
CA ASN A 2 17.33 -56.93 -10.02
C ASN A 2 16.89 -55.47 -9.74
N LYS A 3 17.75 -54.49 -10.06
CA LYS A 3 17.93 -53.78 -11.37
C LYS A 3 16.80 -52.76 -11.59
N ARG A 4 17.12 -51.46 -11.43
CA ARG A 4 17.17 -50.41 -12.49
C ARG A 4 15.84 -50.32 -13.27
N VAL A 5 15.16 -49.17 -13.43
CA VAL A 5 15.56 -47.99 -14.22
C VAL A 5 14.53 -46.87 -13.95
N LEU A 6 14.98 -45.61 -13.83
CA LEU A 6 14.16 -44.39 -13.92
C LEU A 6 14.06 -43.95 -15.40
N PRO A 7 12.91 -43.44 -15.86
CA PRO A 7 12.90 -42.16 -16.59
C PRO A 7 11.71 -41.28 -16.11
N VAL A 8 11.83 -40.01 -15.70
CA VAL A 8 12.16 -38.76 -16.42
C VAL A 8 11.30 -38.53 -17.68
N LEU A 9 10.80 -37.28 -17.82
CA LEU A 9 10.23 -36.61 -19.01
C LEU A 9 8.71 -36.89 -19.25
N ILE A 10 7.83 -35.93 -19.56
CA ILE A 10 7.93 -34.61 -20.19
C ILE A 10 6.69 -33.77 -19.84
N ALA A 11 6.87 -32.45 -19.79
CA ALA A 11 5.85 -31.43 -19.74
C ALA A 11 4.66 -31.70 -20.70
N ILE A 12 3.44 -31.61 -20.18
CA ILE A 12 2.24 -31.47 -21.02
C ILE A 12 2.25 -30.03 -21.51
N ILE A 13 2.95 -29.79 -22.62
CA ILE A 13 2.66 -28.68 -23.51
C ILE A 13 1.23 -28.95 -23.99
N LEU A 14 0.27 -28.16 -23.49
CA LEU A 14 -1.10 -28.14 -23.97
C LEU A 14 -1.10 -27.57 -25.39
N VAL A 15 -0.68 -28.38 -26.35
CA VAL A 15 -0.82 -28.08 -27.77
C VAL A 15 -2.31 -28.14 -28.06
N CYS A 16 -2.92 -27.00 -28.39
CA CYS A 16 -4.28 -26.92 -28.90
C CYS A 16 -4.35 -27.68 -30.24
N SER A 17 -4.51 -29.00 -30.19
CA SER A 17 -4.82 -29.82 -31.35
C SER A 17 -6.29 -29.63 -31.69
N VAL A 18 -6.58 -28.77 -32.66
CA VAL A 18 -7.86 -28.77 -33.38
C VAL A 18 -7.95 -30.04 -34.21
N MET A 19 -8.53 -31.10 -33.65
CA MET A 19 -8.88 -32.28 -34.43
C MET A 19 -10.17 -32.00 -35.21
N PRO A 20 -10.21 -32.23 -36.54
CA PRO A 20 -11.46 -32.15 -37.30
C PRO A 20 -12.42 -33.26 -36.84
N ILE A 21 -13.69 -32.92 -36.62
CA ILE A 21 -14.74 -33.89 -36.30
C ILE A 21 -15.19 -34.53 -37.63
N GLU A 22 -14.96 -35.84 -37.80
CA GLU A 22 -15.60 -36.59 -38.88
C GLU A 22 -17.07 -36.84 -38.53
N ALA A 23 -17.98 -36.21 -39.27
CA ALA A 23 -19.41 -36.37 -39.08
C ALA A 23 -19.91 -37.63 -39.81
N LEU A 24 -20.15 -38.70 -39.06
CA LEU A 24 -21.01 -39.81 -39.51
C LEU A 24 -22.46 -39.33 -39.51
N ALA A 25 -23.19 -39.60 -40.60
CA ALA A 25 -24.53 -39.08 -40.93
C ALA A 25 -25.70 -39.40 -39.95
N SER A 26 -25.40 -39.82 -38.72
CA SER A 26 -26.37 -40.11 -37.65
C SER A 26 -26.23 -39.20 -36.42
N GLN A 27 -25.31 -38.22 -36.42
CA GLN A 27 -25.18 -37.24 -35.34
C GLN A 27 -25.63 -35.85 -35.85
N THR A 28 -26.83 -35.43 -35.46
CA THR A 28 -27.48 -34.21 -35.96
C THR A 28 -27.14 -32.92 -35.20
N SER A 29 -26.29 -33.00 -34.17
CA SER A 29 -25.74 -31.84 -33.48
C SER A 29 -24.41 -32.14 -32.81
N GLY A 30 -23.52 -31.15 -32.80
CA GLY A 30 -22.26 -31.15 -32.08
C GLY A 30 -22.12 -29.85 -31.30
N SER A 31 -21.47 -29.89 -30.14
CA SER A 31 -21.19 -28.71 -29.32
C SER A 31 -19.68 -28.50 -29.22
N MET A 32 -19.26 -27.25 -29.26
CA MET A 32 -17.89 -26.86 -28.92
C MET A 32 -17.90 -25.94 -27.71
N THR A 33 -16.93 -26.10 -26.81
CA THR A 33 -16.69 -25.16 -25.72
C THR A 33 -15.65 -24.15 -26.16
N VAL A 34 -16.02 -22.88 -26.17
CA VAL A 34 -15.09 -21.76 -26.39
C VAL A 34 -14.79 -21.15 -25.02
N SER A 35 -13.52 -21.09 -24.66
CA SER A 35 -13.07 -20.47 -23.40
C SER A 35 -12.06 -19.37 -23.70
N TYR A 36 -12.24 -18.22 -23.05
CA TYR A 36 -11.33 -17.08 -23.08
C TYR A 36 -11.06 -16.64 -21.65
N THR A 37 -9.79 -16.50 -21.28
CA THR A 37 -9.40 -15.97 -19.97
C THR A 37 -8.94 -14.54 -20.14
N TYR A 38 -9.70 -13.61 -19.57
CA TYR A 38 -9.31 -12.20 -19.49
C TYR A 38 -8.64 -11.95 -18.13
N THR A 39 -7.34 -11.67 -18.12
CA THR A 39 -6.59 -11.32 -16.91
C THR A 39 -6.43 -9.81 -16.81
N PHE A 40 -7.07 -9.21 -15.81
CA PHE A 40 -6.84 -7.82 -15.45
C PHE A 40 -5.60 -7.71 -14.55
N THR A 41 -4.69 -6.78 -14.86
CA THR A 41 -3.51 -6.47 -14.02
C THR A 41 -3.68 -5.07 -13.45
N PRO A 42 -3.81 -4.92 -12.12
CA PRO A 42 -3.91 -3.60 -11.48
C PRO A 42 -2.70 -2.71 -11.78
N ASP A 43 -2.95 -1.42 -12.03
CA ASP A 43 -1.95 -0.38 -12.26
C ASP A 43 -2.38 0.95 -11.60
N TYR A 44 -1.59 1.41 -10.63
CA TYR A 44 -1.90 2.63 -9.87
C TYR A 44 -0.65 3.42 -9.49
N THR A 45 -0.82 4.74 -9.40
CA THR A 45 0.23 5.70 -9.03
C THR A 45 -0.31 6.63 -7.95
N ILE A 46 0.30 6.56 -6.77
CA ILE A 46 -0.03 7.39 -5.61
C ILE A 46 1.12 8.36 -5.37
N ASN A 47 0.78 9.62 -5.08
CA ASN A 47 1.74 10.64 -4.70
C ASN A 47 1.74 10.80 -3.18
N ILE A 48 2.89 10.49 -2.57
CA ILE A 48 3.18 10.73 -1.16
C ILE A 48 4.25 11.82 -1.09
N PRO A 49 4.02 12.97 -0.43
CA PRO A 49 5.04 14.00 -0.27
C PRO A 49 6.30 13.44 0.42
N ALA A 50 7.46 13.65 -0.20
CA ALA A 50 8.73 13.11 0.31
C ALA A 50 9.19 13.76 1.63
N SER A 51 8.80 15.01 1.87
CA SER A 51 9.16 15.76 3.08
C SER A 51 8.17 16.88 3.36
N ILE A 52 8.10 17.28 4.62
CA ILE A 52 7.41 18.50 5.07
C ILE A 52 8.29 19.25 6.06
N SER A 53 8.35 20.58 5.90
CA SER A 53 8.84 21.48 6.93
C SER A 53 7.64 21.94 7.75
N ILE A 54 7.58 21.52 9.02
CA ILE A 54 6.43 21.78 9.92
C ILE A 54 6.23 23.30 10.14
N ASN A 55 7.28 24.11 9.94
CA ASN A 55 7.22 25.56 10.03
C ASN A 55 6.60 26.23 8.79
N ASP A 56 6.65 25.56 7.64
CA ASP A 56 6.22 26.11 6.34
C ASP A 56 4.86 25.57 5.89
N SER A 57 4.52 24.35 6.30
CA SER A 57 3.21 23.75 6.09
C SER A 57 2.80 22.95 7.31
N GLU A 58 1.52 23.03 7.65
CA GLU A 58 0.96 22.24 8.75
C GLU A 58 0.50 20.85 8.33
N VAL A 59 0.31 20.60 7.03
CA VAL A 59 -0.41 19.42 6.53
C VAL A 59 0.26 18.85 5.27
N ILE A 60 0.40 17.53 5.23
CA ILE A 60 0.63 16.79 3.98
C ILE A 60 -0.67 16.13 3.53
N THR A 61 -0.88 16.03 2.22
CA THR A 61 -2.02 15.36 1.62
C THR A 61 -1.57 14.24 0.68
N PHE A 62 -2.37 13.18 0.60
CA PHE A 62 -2.16 12.08 -0.33
C PHE A 62 -3.03 12.27 -1.57
N THR A 63 -2.48 12.04 -2.76
CA THR A 63 -3.22 12.09 -4.02
C THR A 63 -2.89 10.89 -4.89
N ALA A 64 -3.68 10.67 -5.94
CA ALA A 64 -3.40 9.66 -6.95
C ALA A 64 -3.40 10.30 -8.34
N GLU A 65 -2.45 9.90 -9.17
CA GLU A 65 -2.44 10.26 -10.59
C GLU A 65 -3.23 9.26 -11.42
N LYS A 66 -3.13 7.97 -11.05
CA LYS A 66 -3.79 6.85 -11.73
C LYS A 66 -4.26 5.83 -10.70
N MET A 67 -5.44 5.27 -10.92
CA MET A 67 -6.01 4.21 -10.09
C MET A 67 -6.85 3.27 -10.96
N ASP A 68 -6.19 2.30 -11.60
CA ASP A 68 -6.83 1.25 -12.39
C ASP A 68 -6.62 -0.08 -11.66
N ILE A 69 -7.50 -0.39 -10.72
CA ILE A 69 -7.32 -1.49 -9.76
C ILE A 69 -8.46 -2.49 -9.75
N GLY A 70 -9.51 -2.25 -10.54
CA GLY A 70 -10.69 -3.10 -10.58
C GLY A 70 -11.71 -2.72 -9.50
N SER A 71 -12.98 -2.84 -9.86
CA SER A 71 -14.09 -2.31 -9.06
C SER A 71 -14.34 -3.04 -7.74
N ASP A 72 -13.68 -4.17 -7.49
CA ASP A 72 -13.73 -4.96 -6.26
C ASP A 72 -12.53 -4.70 -5.32
N LYS A 73 -11.60 -3.81 -5.68
CA LYS A 73 -10.38 -3.54 -4.89
C LYS A 73 -10.27 -2.12 -4.34
N GLU A 74 -9.48 -1.98 -3.30
CA GLU A 74 -9.06 -0.72 -2.69
C GLU A 74 -7.54 -0.70 -2.52
N VAL A 75 -6.92 0.47 -2.73
CA VAL A 75 -5.55 0.71 -2.27
C VAL A 75 -5.61 1.44 -0.95
N ARG A 76 -4.98 0.89 0.07
CA ARG A 76 -4.88 1.49 1.41
C ARG A 76 -3.44 1.84 1.74
N ILE A 77 -3.27 3.01 2.32
CA ILE A 77 -2.00 3.51 2.85
C ILE A 77 -2.11 3.52 4.36
N LYS A 78 -1.14 2.89 5.01
CA LYS A 78 -1.02 2.82 6.47
C LYS A 78 0.36 3.31 6.88
N ILE A 79 0.50 3.78 8.12
CA ILE A 79 1.84 3.97 8.68
C ILE A 79 2.40 2.60 9.06
N ASP A 80 3.63 2.34 8.63
CA ASP A 80 4.39 1.21 9.14
C ASP A 80 4.76 1.50 10.60
N GLY A 81 3.94 0.98 11.51
CA GLY A 81 4.05 1.21 12.95
C GLY A 81 5.43 0.82 13.49
N GLU A 82 5.93 -0.33 13.07
CA GLU A 82 7.18 -0.92 13.55
C GLU A 82 8.41 -0.12 13.09
N ALA A 83 8.40 0.39 11.86
CA ALA A 83 9.50 1.20 11.34
C ALA A 83 9.43 2.67 11.76
N THR A 84 8.24 3.19 12.08
CA THR A 84 8.03 4.62 12.38
C THR A 84 8.09 4.94 13.86
N TYR A 85 7.46 4.13 14.70
CA TYR A 85 7.30 4.42 16.13
C TYR A 85 8.31 3.66 16.97
N GLU A 86 8.75 4.29 18.04
CA GLU A 86 9.56 3.67 19.08
C GLU A 86 8.68 3.21 20.26
N ASN A 87 9.31 2.51 21.21
CA ASN A 87 8.74 1.97 22.45
C ASN A 87 7.50 2.75 22.95
N GLY A 88 6.36 2.07 22.95
CA GLY A 88 5.09 2.63 23.45
C GLY A 88 4.29 3.45 22.42
N GLY A 89 4.59 3.37 21.12
CA GLY A 89 3.84 4.07 20.07
C GLY A 89 4.19 5.56 19.99
N ASN A 90 5.44 5.91 20.33
CA ASN A 90 5.93 7.28 20.32
C ASN A 90 6.71 7.56 19.05
N PHE A 91 6.38 8.65 18.37
CA PHE A 91 7.16 9.15 17.25
C PHE A 91 8.06 10.29 17.75
N TYR A 92 9.33 10.29 17.32
CA TYR A 92 10.32 11.26 17.74
C TYR A 92 10.95 11.97 16.54
N LEU A 93 11.24 13.24 16.71
CA LEU A 93 12.15 13.98 15.84
C LEU A 93 13.52 14.04 16.52
N TYR A 94 14.56 13.93 15.73
CA TYR A 94 15.94 13.81 16.17
C TYR A 94 16.79 14.97 15.68
N LYS A 95 17.60 15.51 16.58
CA LYS A 95 18.74 16.38 16.26
C LYS A 95 20.00 15.53 16.35
N ASP A 96 20.85 15.60 15.32
CA ASP A 96 22.13 14.90 15.25
C ASP A 96 22.05 13.39 15.53
N LYS A 97 21.03 12.72 14.94
CA LYS A 97 20.77 11.29 15.14
C LYS A 97 22.02 10.43 14.88
N GLY A 98 22.29 9.49 15.77
CA GLY A 98 23.41 8.54 15.68
C GLY A 98 24.76 9.12 16.12
N THR A 99 24.79 10.32 16.70
CA THR A 99 26.02 10.95 17.20
C THR A 99 26.03 11.04 18.73
N GLU A 100 27.17 11.41 19.32
CA GLU A 100 27.29 11.66 20.76
C GLU A 100 26.43 12.84 21.27
N ASN A 101 26.01 13.74 20.35
CA ASN A 101 25.20 14.91 20.65
C ASN A 101 23.71 14.72 20.29
N GLU A 102 23.29 13.46 20.08
CA GLU A 102 21.91 13.15 19.74
C GLU A 102 20.94 13.69 20.80
N SER A 103 19.92 14.41 20.33
CA SER A 103 18.79 14.84 21.14
C SER A 103 17.50 14.48 20.42
N LYS A 104 16.45 14.14 21.15
CA LYS A 104 15.14 13.83 20.56
C LYS A 104 13.99 14.51 21.28
N ILE A 105 12.99 14.89 20.51
CA ILE A 105 11.75 15.48 20.99
C ILE A 105 10.55 14.65 20.54
N PRO A 106 9.54 14.43 21.39
CA PRO A 106 8.33 13.73 20.98
C PRO A 106 7.56 14.55 19.94
N CYS A 107 6.93 13.85 18.99
CA CYS A 107 6.06 14.45 17.99
C CYS A 107 4.80 13.60 17.82
N SER A 108 3.64 14.25 17.85
CA SER A 108 2.39 13.56 17.56
C SER A 108 2.14 13.57 16.06
N ILE A 109 1.78 12.40 15.52
CA ILE A 109 1.23 12.26 14.17
C ILE A 109 -0.29 12.24 14.29
N LEU A 110 -0.97 13.09 13.53
CA LEU A 110 -2.42 13.18 13.48
C LEU A 110 -2.92 12.94 12.06
N ARG A 111 -4.03 12.24 11.90
CA ARG A 111 -4.73 12.07 10.61
C ARG A 111 -6.04 12.82 10.56
N SER A 112 -6.42 13.24 9.35
CA SER A 112 -7.74 13.78 9.02
C SER A 112 -8.01 13.61 7.51
N ASN A 113 -9.09 14.21 7.02
CA ASN A 113 -9.28 14.47 5.60
C ASN A 113 -8.53 15.75 5.16
N PRO A 114 -8.30 15.98 3.85
CA PRO A 114 -7.57 17.17 3.37
C PRO A 114 -8.09 18.52 3.88
N SER A 115 -9.40 18.64 4.10
CA SER A 115 -9.99 19.87 4.65
C SER A 115 -9.90 19.98 6.18
N GLY A 116 -9.51 18.92 6.89
CA GLY A 116 -9.51 18.86 8.34
C GLY A 116 -10.91 18.82 8.99
N SER A 117 -11.98 18.73 8.19
CA SER A 117 -13.36 18.89 8.65
C SER A 117 -13.87 17.75 9.54
N ILE A 118 -13.22 16.59 9.49
CA ILE A 118 -13.57 15.43 10.34
C ILE A 118 -12.82 15.44 11.68
N GLY A 119 -12.10 16.53 11.99
CA GLY A 119 -11.23 16.62 13.16
C GLY A 119 -9.91 15.87 12.98
N TRP A 120 -8.94 16.20 13.84
CA TRP A 120 -7.61 15.60 13.83
C TRP A 120 -7.52 14.54 14.91
N THR A 121 -7.20 13.30 14.51
CA THR A 121 -7.06 12.18 15.45
C THR A 121 -5.60 11.76 15.53
N LYS A 122 -5.06 11.66 16.74
CA LYS A 122 -3.71 11.15 16.97
C LYS A 122 -3.66 9.66 16.61
N ILE A 123 -2.63 9.26 15.89
CA ILE A 123 -2.33 7.87 15.55
C ILE A 123 -1.00 7.47 16.20
N ASN A 124 -0.93 6.26 16.74
CA ASN A 124 0.21 5.77 17.53
C ASN A 124 0.82 4.47 16.98
N GLY A 125 0.44 4.05 15.77
CA GLY A 125 1.01 2.89 15.08
C GLY A 125 0.65 1.54 15.69
N LEU A 126 -0.12 1.49 16.79
CA LEU A 126 -0.47 0.25 17.49
C LEU A 126 -1.70 -0.45 16.89
N SER A 127 -2.49 0.24 16.07
CA SER A 127 -3.81 -0.21 15.59
C SER A 127 -3.89 -0.42 14.06
N ASN A 128 -2.75 -0.54 13.36
CA ASN A 128 -2.69 -0.73 11.89
C ASN A 128 -3.60 0.24 11.12
N GLU A 129 -3.54 1.52 11.47
CA GLU A 129 -4.50 2.54 11.07
C GLU A 129 -4.28 3.04 9.64
N ASP A 130 -5.35 3.07 8.84
CA ASP A 130 -5.33 3.69 7.51
C ASP A 130 -5.13 5.21 7.59
N VAL A 131 -4.22 5.76 6.81
CA VAL A 131 -4.00 7.22 6.70
C VAL A 131 -4.52 7.80 5.39
N ALA A 132 -4.76 6.95 4.39
CA ALA A 132 -5.44 7.27 3.15
C ALA A 132 -5.95 5.99 2.48
N TRP A 133 -6.99 6.08 1.67
CA TRP A 133 -7.37 4.99 0.78
C TRP A 133 -8.08 5.50 -0.47
N PHE A 134 -8.01 4.69 -1.54
CA PHE A 134 -8.50 4.98 -2.89
C PHE A 134 -9.25 3.76 -3.44
N ARG A 135 -10.21 4.01 -4.34
CA ARG A 135 -10.91 3.00 -5.15
C ARG A 135 -10.56 3.20 -6.62
N ASP A 136 -10.89 2.18 -7.40
CA ASP A 136 -10.85 2.24 -8.85
C ASP A 136 -11.41 3.55 -9.43
N GLY A 137 -10.63 4.18 -10.31
CA GLY A 137 -10.92 5.47 -10.94
C GLY A 137 -10.69 6.72 -10.07
N ASP A 138 -10.38 6.59 -8.78
CA ASP A 138 -10.18 7.75 -7.92
C ASP A 138 -8.86 8.49 -8.21
N THR A 139 -8.94 9.81 -8.38
CA THR A 139 -7.78 10.72 -8.38
C THR A 139 -7.64 11.50 -7.07
N ASN A 140 -8.71 11.53 -6.27
CA ASN A 140 -8.74 12.12 -4.94
C ASN A 140 -8.94 11.02 -3.89
N VAL A 141 -8.35 11.23 -2.72
CA VAL A 141 -8.50 10.32 -1.58
C VAL A 141 -9.95 10.19 -1.13
N ARG A 142 -10.37 8.98 -0.78
CA ARG A 142 -11.74 8.71 -0.32
C ARG A 142 -11.95 8.85 1.17
N GLY A 143 -10.97 8.42 1.95
CA GLY A 143 -11.04 8.52 3.41
C GLY A 143 -9.69 8.87 3.99
N TYR A 144 -9.74 9.68 5.04
CA TYR A 144 -8.58 10.41 5.56
C TYR A 144 -7.88 11.13 4.41
N GLY A 145 -6.55 10.99 4.27
CA GLY A 145 -5.80 11.61 3.18
C GLY A 145 -5.04 12.85 3.57
N ALA A 146 -4.95 13.17 4.87
CA ALA A 146 -4.07 14.19 5.38
C ALA A 146 -3.38 13.79 6.68
N LEU A 147 -2.12 14.19 6.82
CA LEU A 147 -1.36 14.07 8.07
C LEU A 147 -0.88 15.44 8.55
N LYS A 148 -0.87 15.62 9.87
CA LYS A 148 -0.31 16.77 10.59
C LYS A 148 0.67 16.27 11.64
N PHE A 149 1.74 17.02 11.85
CA PHE A 149 2.80 16.72 12.80
C PHE A 149 2.88 17.82 13.86
N ILE A 150 2.82 17.44 15.13
CA ILE A 150 2.87 18.40 16.26
C ILE A 150 4.04 18.01 17.17
N PRO A 151 5.20 18.67 17.03
CA PRO A 151 6.30 18.54 17.98
C PRO A 151 5.87 19.03 19.37
N ASN A 152 6.20 18.25 20.40
CA ASN A 152 6.10 18.68 21.78
C ASN A 152 7.53 18.84 22.30
N VAL A 153 8.00 20.09 22.37
CA VAL A 153 9.39 20.42 22.71
C VAL A 153 9.51 20.60 24.24
N PRO A 154 10.16 19.68 24.97
CA PRO A 154 10.37 19.85 26.41
C PRO A 154 11.25 21.07 26.72
N SER A 155 11.02 21.70 27.87
CA SER A 155 11.91 22.75 28.37
C SER A 155 13.35 22.23 28.49
N GLY A 156 14.32 23.02 28.03
CA GLY A 156 15.74 22.65 28.02
C GLY A 156 16.19 21.85 26.80
N SER A 157 15.30 21.54 25.85
CA SER A 157 15.69 20.92 24.57
C SER A 157 16.66 21.82 23.82
N PRO A 158 17.79 21.29 23.29
CA PRO A 158 18.72 22.07 22.49
C PRO A 158 18.05 22.71 21.27
N TYR A 159 18.40 23.96 20.97
CA TYR A 159 18.01 24.60 19.72
C TYR A 159 18.65 23.89 18.51
N GLY A 160 17.91 23.81 17.41
CA GLY A 160 18.39 23.23 16.17
C GLY A 160 17.27 22.64 15.33
N THR A 161 17.66 22.04 14.20
CA THR A 161 16.73 21.32 13.33
C THR A 161 16.57 19.89 13.82
N TYR A 162 15.33 19.45 13.96
CA TYR A 162 14.99 18.08 14.29
C TYR A 162 14.28 17.42 13.10
N THR A 163 14.67 16.20 12.76
CA THR A 163 14.09 15.44 11.64
C THR A 163 13.57 14.09 12.11
N GLY A 164 12.50 13.61 11.50
CA GLY A 164 11.95 12.28 11.73
C GLY A 164 11.52 11.68 10.41
N THR A 165 11.44 10.35 10.37
CA THR A 165 11.07 9.60 9.17
C THR A 165 9.82 8.79 9.46
N VAL A 166 8.80 8.97 8.62
CA VAL A 166 7.57 8.16 8.65
C VAL A 166 7.65 7.17 7.50
N TYR A 167 7.40 5.90 7.82
CA TYR A 167 7.38 4.82 6.84
C TYR A 167 5.93 4.44 6.58
N PHE A 168 5.61 4.13 5.32
CA PHE A 168 4.26 3.76 4.90
C PHE A 168 4.22 2.34 4.36
N LYS A 169 3.12 1.62 4.64
CA LYS A 169 2.73 0.39 3.95
C LYS A 169 1.62 0.73 2.97
N ILE A 170 1.76 0.26 1.73
CA ILE A 170 0.77 0.43 0.67
C ILE A 170 0.30 -0.95 0.28
N GLU A 171 -1.01 -1.19 0.39
CA GLU A 171 -1.62 -2.50 0.20
C GLU A 171 -2.77 -2.39 -0.81
N LEU A 172 -2.79 -3.28 -1.79
CA LEU A 172 -3.95 -3.53 -2.64
C LEU A 172 -4.76 -4.67 -2.01
N ILE A 173 -5.99 -4.38 -1.60
CA ILE A 173 -6.86 -5.33 -0.90
C ILE A 173 -8.23 -5.43 -1.58
N ASP A 174 -8.93 -6.53 -1.34
CA ASP A 174 -10.33 -6.65 -1.75
C ASP A 174 -11.21 -5.78 -0.84
N LYS A 175 -12.28 -5.20 -1.41
CA LYS A 175 -13.26 -4.41 -0.66
C LYS A 175 -13.97 -5.29 0.36
N SER A 176 -14.06 -4.81 1.60
CA SER A 176 -14.89 -5.39 2.66
C SER A 176 -16.37 -5.15 2.44
#